data_AF-X1KKH1-F1
#
_entry.id   AF-X1KKH1-F1
#
_cell.length_a   1.000
_cell.length_b   1.000
_cell.length_c   1.000
_cell.angle_alpha   90.00
_cell.angle_beta   90.00
_cell.angle_gamma   90.00
#
_symmetry.space_group_name_H-M   'P 1'
#
loop_
_entity.id
_entity.type
_entity.pdbx_description
1 polymer ?
#
loop_
_entity_poly.entity_id
_entity_poly.type
_entity_poly.pdbx_seq_one_letter_code
_entity_poly.pdbx_strand_id
1 'polypeptide(L)' 'RIPEDSVKRLCRYLRNLRYLIKEGVETISSEALAQDIYVSAAQERKDLSYFGDFGTR' A
#
# COMPACT_ATOMS: atom_id res chain seq x y z
N ARG A 1 -12.30 1.22 13.18
CA ARG A 1 -11.78 -0.11 13.56
C ARG A 1 -11.06 -0.70 12.36
N ILE A 2 -9.81 -1.13 12.51
CA ILE A 2 -8.98 -1.63 11.41
C ILE A 2 -9.23 -3.16 11.25
N PRO A 3 -9.51 -3.67 10.04
CA PRO A 3 -9.66 -5.11 9.80
C PRO A 3 -8.34 -5.86 9.98
N GLU A 4 -8.37 -7.07 10.55
CA GLU A 4 -7.17 -7.90 10.72
C GLU A 4 -6.51 -8.24 9.38
N ASP A 5 -7.29 -8.46 8.33
CA ASP A 5 -6.75 -8.75 7.00
C ASP A 5 -6.02 -7.54 6.39
N SER A 6 -6.47 -6.31 6.69
CA SER A 6 -5.76 -5.09 6.30
C SER A 6 -4.43 -4.99 7.05
N VAL A 7 -4.38 -5.35 8.34
CA VAL A 7 -3.13 -5.40 9.12
C VAL A 7 -2.15 -6.43 8.53
N LYS A 8 -2.61 -7.62 8.13
CA LYS A 8 -1.76 -8.63 7.47
C LYS A 8 -1.18 -8.12 6.15
N ARG A 9 -1.96 -7.39 5.36
CA ARG A 9 -1.50 -6.78 4.09
C ARG A 9 -0.56 -5.60 4.32
N LEU A 10 -0.70 -4.85 5.42
CA LEU A 10 0.20 -3.75 5.79
C LEU A 10 1.68 -4.19 5.85
N CYS A 11 1.95 -5.36 6.42
CA CYS A 11 3.31 -5.91 6.44
C CYS A 11 3.89 -6.12 5.02
N ARG A 12 3.04 -6.48 4.04
CA ARG A 12 3.44 -6.65 2.64
C ARG A 12 3.68 -5.29 1.97
N TYR A 13 2.79 -4.31 2.18
CA TYR A 13 2.97 -2.93 1.72
C TYR A 13 4.31 -2.36 2.23
N LEU A 14 4.58 -2.48 3.53
CA LEU A 14 5.80 -1.96 4.14
C LEU A 14 7.07 -2.59 3.54
N ARG A 15 7.06 -3.89 3.27
CA ARG A 15 8.21 -4.57 2.65
C ARG A 15 8.46 -4.05 1.23
N ASN A 16 7.40 -3.87 0.45
CA ASN A 16 7.52 -3.34 -0.91
C ASN A 16 8.00 -1.89 -0.90
N LEU A 17 7.37 -1.03 -0.10
CA LEU A 17 7.78 0.37 0.03
C LEU A 17 9.25 0.51 0.46
N ARG A 18 9.73 -0.33 1.38
CA ARG A 18 11.15 -0.37 1.76
C ARG A 18 12.09 -0.75 0.61
N TYR A 19 11.65 -1.60 -0.31
CA TYR A 19 12.42 -1.93 -1.50
C TYR A 19 12.44 -0.72 -2.46
N LEU A 20 11.28 -0.15 -2.75
CA LEU A 20 11.14 1.02 -3.63
C LEU A 20 11.95 2.23 -3.14
N ILE A 21 11.99 2.47 -1.83
CA ILE A 21 12.82 3.52 -1.23
C ILE A 21 14.32 3.28 -1.51
N LYS A 22 14.79 2.02 -1.50
CA LYS A 22 16.19 1.70 -1.82
C LYS A 22 16.52 1.92 -3.29
N GLU A 23 15.54 1.71 -4.17
CA GLU A 23 15.65 1.97 -5.61
C GLU A 23 15.49 3.47 -5.95
N GLY A 24 15.29 4.34 -4.96
CA GLY A 24 15.13 5.78 -5.16
C GLY A 24 13.76 6.20 -5.71
N VAL A 25 12.74 5.32 -5.60
CA VAL A 25 11.38 5.65 -6.02
C VAL A 25 10.72 6.53 -4.95
N GLU A 26 10.43 7.78 -5.31
CA GLU A 26 9.79 8.75 -4.41
C GLU A 26 8.27 8.63 -4.39
N THR A 27 7.66 8.32 -5.53
CA THR A 27 6.20 8.20 -5.66
C THR A 27 5.83 6.93 -6.43
N ILE A 28 4.72 6.31 -6.03
CA ILE A 28 4.18 5.12 -6.67
C ILE A 28 2.65 5.23 -6.75
N SER A 29 2.06 4.74 -7.83
CA SER A 29 0.60 4.69 -7.95
C SER A 29 0.01 3.55 -7.10
N SER A 30 -1.23 3.72 -6.65
CA SER A 30 -1.99 2.64 -5.99
C SER A 30 -2.07 1.38 -6.82
N GLU A 31 -2.12 1.49 -8.15
CA GLU A 31 -2.17 0.33 -9.05
C GLU A 31 -0.86 -0.46 -9.02
N ALA A 32 0.29 0.22 -9.15
CA ALA A 32 1.59 -0.43 -9.10
C ALA A 32 1.87 -1.03 -7.70
N LEU A 33 1.54 -0.30 -6.63
CA LEU A 33 1.72 -0.81 -5.26
C LEU A 33 0.84 -2.04 -4.96
N ALA A 34 -0.34 -2.11 -5.57
CA ALA A 34 -1.28 -3.22 -5.41
C ALA A 34 -0.86 -4.48 -6.18
N GLN A 35 -0.18 -4.33 -7.33
CA GLN A 35 0.22 -5.42 -8.22
C GLN A 35 1.08 -6.47 -7.49
N ASP A 36 2.05 -6.03 -6.69
CA ASP A 36 2.98 -6.92 -5.98
C ASP A 36 2.35 -7.66 -4.79
N ILE A 37 1.15 -7.26 -4.40
CA ILE A 37 0.44 -7.76 -3.21
C ILE A 37 -0.78 -8.60 -3.61
N TYR A 38 -1.06 -8.70 -4.92
CA TYR A 38 -2.20 -9.40 -5.51
C TYR A 38 -3.54 -8.88 -4.99
N VAL A 39 -3.67 -7.55 -4.92
CA VAL A 39 -4.94 -6.89 -4.61
C VAL A 39 -5.29 -5.87 -5.70
N SER A 40 -6.52 -5.38 -5.71
CA SER A 40 -6.91 -4.27 -6.59
C SER A 40 -6.47 -2.92 -6.00
N ALA A 41 -6.27 -1.92 -6.86
CA ALA A 41 -6.01 -0.55 -6.44
C ALA A 41 -7.12 0.04 -5.56
N ALA A 42 -8.37 -0.46 -5.68
CA ALA A 42 -9.47 -0.04 -4.82
C ALA A 42 -9.35 -0.64 -3.41
N GLN A 43 -8.95 -1.91 -3.32
CA GLN A 43 -8.72 -2.55 -2.03
C GLN A 43 -7.50 -1.99 -1.31
N GLU A 44 -6.44 -1.67 -2.04
CA GLU A 44 -5.24 -1.01 -1.52
C GLU A 44 -5.58 0.36 -0.90
N ARG A 45 -6.27 1.23 -1.64
CA ARG A 45 -6.73 2.54 -1.13
C ARG A 45 -7.60 2.41 0.12
N LYS A 46 -8.49 1.41 0.14
CA LYS A 46 -9.33 1.12 1.31
C LYS A 46 -8.52 0.64 2.50
N ASP A 47 -7.49 -0.18 2.26
CA ASP A 47 -6.61 -0.65 3.34
C ASP A 47 -5.81 0.50 3.95
N LEU A 48 -5.20 1.34 3.09
CA LEU A 48 -4.43 2.48 3.55
C LEU A 48 -5.30 3.53 4.25
N SER A 49 -6.54 3.76 3.79
CA SER A 49 -7.42 4.75 4.43
C SER A 49 -7.78 4.44 5.88
N TYR A 50 -7.65 3.18 6.33
CA TYR A 50 -7.80 2.83 7.74
C TYR A 50 -6.66 3.36 8.63
N PHE A 51 -5.52 3.73 8.05
CA PHE A 51 -4.32 4.19 8.77
C PHE A 51 -4.04 5.70 8.60
N GLY A 52 -4.84 6.42 7.82
CA GLY A 52 -4.69 7.83 7.54
C GLY A 52 -5.07 8.20 6.11
N ASP A 53 -4.97 9.49 5.79
CA ASP A 53 -5.14 9.96 4.42
C ASP A 53 -3.81 9.80 3.66
N PHE A 54 -3.79 8.85 2.73
CA PHE A 54 -2.66 8.58 1.85
C PHE A 54 -3.02 8.92 0.40
N GLY A 55 -2.03 9.46 -0.31
CA GLY A 55 -2.13 9.81 -1.73
C GLY A 55 -2.16 11.32 -1.97
N THR A 56 -1.81 11.67 -3.19
CA THR A 56 -1.90 13.02 -3.76
C THR A 56 -2.65 12.89 -5.07
N ARG A 57 -3.51 13.85 -5.39
CA ARG A 57 -4.26 13.86 -6.66
C ARG A 57 -3.33 14.01 -7.85
#